data_AF-A0A432ML03-F1
#
_entry.id   AF-A0A432ML03-F1
#
_cell.length_a   1.000
_cell.length_b   1.000
_cell.length_c   1.000
_cell.angle_alpha   90.00
_cell.angle_beta   90.00
_cell.angle_gamma   90.00
#
_symmetry.space_group_name_H-M   'P 1'
#
loop_
_entity.id
_entity.type
_entity.pdbx_description
1 polymer ?
#
loop_
_entity_poly.entity_id
_entity_poly.type
_entity_poly.pdbx_seq_one_letter_code
_entity_poly.pdbx_strand_id
1 'polypeptide(L)'
;MSKRACIPFAPVTQLAATFLLLLAPLVGCGSNSSSGTETGSARAAGDVSPAVLQWQHNMLVFGSRHCSRETIQTQQTWEGGVWYYDGARAFYQIADYSGDRRWEECARYVIEMYRSYVLENQGQVPGWRVFPHGLLEHYRRTGDERSRDAVLLLAQGSAFAASSGGPDSALSRETAYIINAYLAAQELGAPGLELPLETAVSYALGHIRAWIDGTAASAKPFMIGLTLEALINLHGRTGDPRVPDAVRSALNWLWDTGHLAAGHTFPFILCREGVRSEECRTLQDSPAPDLNLLIAPAFAWLHFVSGDEESAVRGDRVFEGGVFGADLSAGKRFTQNYRWSFDYLRWRAGITSFVQQPGAAANVQLARPSMSGR
;
A
#
# COMPACT_ATOMS: atom_id res chain seq x y z
N MET A 1 -22.19 52.42 -27.54
CA MET A 1 -23.36 51.52 -27.40
C MET A 1 -22.87 50.28 -26.67
N SER A 2 -23.10 50.21 -25.36
CA SER A 2 -24.19 49.42 -24.72
C SER A 2 -23.72 47.98 -24.45
N LYS A 3 -23.72 47.40 -23.25
CA LYS A 3 -24.15 47.79 -21.89
C LYS A 3 -23.41 46.83 -20.93
N ARG A 4 -22.97 47.33 -19.78
CA ARG A 4 -22.68 46.53 -18.58
C ARG A 4 -24.01 46.02 -17.99
N ALA A 5 -24.01 44.80 -17.45
CA ALA A 5 -25.01 44.35 -16.49
C ALA A 5 -24.32 43.57 -15.37
N CYS A 6 -24.31 44.17 -14.18
CA CYS A 6 -24.10 43.53 -12.89
C CYS A 6 -25.43 42.96 -12.36
N ILE A 7 -25.36 42.30 -11.19
CA ILE A 7 -26.39 42.09 -10.11
C ILE A 7 -26.64 40.58 -9.85
N PRO A 8 -26.75 40.08 -8.59
CA PRO A 8 -26.15 40.54 -7.32
C PRO A 8 -25.67 39.39 -6.39
N PHE A 9 -25.00 39.80 -5.30
CA PHE A 9 -24.73 39.02 -4.09
C PHE A 9 -25.65 39.49 -2.94
N ALA A 10 -25.80 38.64 -1.92
CA ALA A 10 -26.24 38.87 -0.53
C ALA A 10 -27.72 38.52 -0.19
N PRO A 11 -28.07 38.19 1.08
CA PRO A 11 -27.26 38.36 2.31
C PRO A 11 -27.18 37.18 3.29
N VAL A 12 -26.15 37.29 4.14
CA VAL A 12 -25.99 36.65 5.46
C VAL A 12 -26.93 37.33 6.46
N THR A 13 -27.62 36.54 7.29
CA THR A 13 -28.31 37.04 8.49
C THR A 13 -27.75 36.36 9.73
N GLN A 14 -27.02 37.15 10.53
CA GLN A 14 -26.84 36.95 11.96
C GLN A 14 -28.14 37.35 12.68
N LEU A 15 -28.47 36.66 13.77
CA LEU A 15 -29.31 37.20 14.83
C LEU A 15 -28.71 36.84 16.20
N ALA A 16 -28.84 37.82 17.08
CA ALA A 16 -28.05 38.04 18.28
C ALA A 16 -28.53 37.25 19.50
N ALA A 17 -27.63 37.19 20.47
CA ALA A 17 -27.84 36.74 21.82
C ALA A 17 -28.73 37.71 22.64
N THR A 18 -29.45 37.16 23.61
CA THR A 18 -29.93 37.91 24.79
C THR A 18 -29.78 37.02 26.04
N PHE A 19 -29.37 37.69 27.11
CA PHE A 19 -28.82 37.20 28.38
C PHE A 19 -29.83 37.49 29.54
N LEU A 20 -29.53 37.00 30.74
CA LEU A 20 -30.19 37.19 32.08
C LEU A 20 -31.34 36.20 32.41
N LEU A 21 -31.49 35.62 33.61
CA LEU A 21 -31.02 35.93 34.97
C LEU A 21 -31.01 34.69 35.90
N LEU A 22 -29.96 34.63 36.73
CA LEU A 22 -29.78 34.06 38.09
C LEU A 22 -30.92 33.30 38.81
N LEU A 23 -30.55 32.15 39.40
CA LEU A 23 -30.65 31.87 40.85
C LEU A 23 -29.87 30.57 41.22
N ALA A 24 -28.81 30.73 42.03
CA ALA A 24 -28.23 29.71 42.91
C ALA A 24 -29.04 29.71 44.25
N PRO A 25 -28.88 28.79 45.25
CA PRO A 25 -27.69 28.03 45.66
C PRO A 25 -28.01 26.52 45.96
N LEU A 26 -27.10 25.58 46.26
CA LEU A 26 -26.21 25.45 47.42
C LEU A 26 -25.24 24.26 47.22
N VAL A 27 -23.96 24.52 47.55
CA VAL A 27 -23.03 23.71 48.36
C VAL A 27 -23.09 22.19 48.26
N GLY A 28 -22.00 21.61 47.75
CA GLY A 28 -21.55 20.25 48.05
C GLY A 28 -20.06 20.10 47.73
N CYS A 29 -19.20 20.18 48.74
CA CYS A 29 -17.77 19.92 48.63
C CYS A 29 -17.51 18.46 48.24
N GLY A 30 -16.61 18.24 47.28
CA GLY A 30 -16.15 16.91 46.91
C GLY A 30 -14.99 17.00 45.93
N SER A 31 -13.79 17.23 46.46
CA SER A 31 -12.54 17.07 45.73
C SER A 31 -12.36 15.62 45.29
N ASN A 32 -12.25 15.37 43.99
CA ASN A 32 -11.50 14.23 43.48
C ASN A 32 -10.93 14.58 42.10
N SER A 33 -9.64 14.91 42.10
CA SER A 33 -8.77 14.84 40.95
C SER A 33 -8.74 13.40 40.45
N SER A 34 -9.28 13.15 39.26
CA SER A 34 -8.96 11.94 38.50
C SER A 34 -8.37 12.37 37.17
N SER A 35 -7.08 12.09 37.04
CA SER A 35 -6.33 12.06 35.79
C SER A 35 -7.03 11.10 34.82
N GLY A 36 -7.64 11.66 33.79
CA GLY A 36 -8.18 10.91 32.66
C GLY A 36 -7.04 10.25 31.90
N THR A 37 -6.75 9.00 32.26
CA THR A 37 -5.94 8.10 31.47
C THR A 37 -6.87 7.57 30.39
N GLU A 38 -6.68 7.96 29.14
CA GLU A 38 -7.35 7.32 28.00
C GLU A 38 -6.85 5.88 27.90
N THR A 39 -7.50 4.98 28.62
CA THR A 39 -7.33 3.54 28.46
C THR A 39 -7.94 3.16 27.12
N GLY A 40 -7.08 2.82 26.16
CA GLY A 40 -7.46 2.23 24.89
C GLY A 40 -8.39 1.05 25.13
N SER A 41 -9.65 1.20 24.70
CA SER A 41 -10.63 0.13 24.70
C SER A 41 -10.15 -0.95 23.73
N ALA A 42 -9.71 -2.07 24.28
CA ALA A 42 -9.43 -3.28 23.50
C ALA A 42 -10.72 -3.67 22.77
N ARG A 43 -10.68 -3.69 21.43
CA ARG A 43 -11.81 -4.16 20.60
C ARG A 43 -12.20 -5.58 21.05
N ALA A 44 -13.49 -5.78 21.34
CA ALA A 44 -14.03 -7.10 21.60
C ALA A 44 -13.75 -8.02 20.40
N ALA A 45 -13.35 -9.27 20.68
CA ALA A 45 -13.18 -10.30 19.68
C ALA A 45 -14.56 -10.63 19.07
N GLY A 46 -14.90 -9.99 17.95
CA GLY A 46 -16.15 -10.23 17.22
C GLY A 46 -16.56 -9.12 16.26
N ASP A 47 -16.18 -7.86 16.53
CA ASP A 47 -16.60 -6.74 15.68
C ASP A 47 -15.55 -6.41 14.61
N VAL A 48 -15.89 -6.70 13.36
CA VAL A 48 -15.13 -6.25 12.17
C VAL A 48 -15.13 -4.72 12.15
N SER A 49 -13.96 -4.10 11.98
CA SER A 49 -13.87 -2.64 12.02
C SER A 49 -14.67 -1.99 10.87
N PRO A 50 -15.26 -0.79 11.08
CA PRO A 50 -15.93 -0.07 9.99
C PRO A 50 -15.05 0.16 8.77
N ALA A 51 -13.74 0.37 8.97
CA ALA A 51 -12.78 0.48 7.87
C ALA A 51 -12.65 -0.82 7.09
N VAL A 52 -12.66 -1.99 7.73
CA VAL A 52 -12.64 -3.28 7.02
C VAL A 52 -13.93 -3.47 6.21
N LEU A 53 -15.10 -3.14 6.79
CA LEU A 53 -16.37 -3.22 6.06
C LEU A 53 -16.40 -2.29 4.84
N GLN A 54 -15.93 -1.05 4.99
CA GLN A 54 -15.84 -0.10 3.87
C GLN A 54 -14.82 -0.54 2.82
N TRP A 55 -13.68 -1.11 3.24
CA TRP A 55 -12.69 -1.68 2.34
C TRP A 55 -13.29 -2.83 1.52
N GLN A 56 -14.03 -3.76 2.15
CA GLN A 56 -14.70 -4.86 1.45
C GLN A 56 -15.75 -4.34 0.46
N HIS A 57 -16.55 -3.35 0.88
CA HIS A 57 -17.54 -2.73 0.01
C HIS A 57 -16.88 -2.06 -1.20
N ASN A 58 -15.87 -1.22 -0.96
CA ASN A 58 -15.13 -0.52 -2.01
C ASN A 58 -14.46 -1.49 -2.98
N MET A 59 -13.88 -2.59 -2.49
CA MET A 59 -13.25 -3.62 -3.30
C MET A 59 -14.22 -4.15 -4.36
N LEU A 60 -15.43 -4.52 -3.94
CA LEU A 60 -16.43 -5.11 -4.83
C LEU A 60 -17.05 -4.08 -5.78
N VAL A 61 -17.37 -2.88 -5.29
CA VAL A 61 -17.99 -1.81 -6.09
C VAL A 61 -17.02 -1.28 -7.14
N PHE A 62 -15.84 -0.84 -6.72
CA PHE A 62 -14.85 -0.27 -7.64
C PHE A 62 -14.17 -1.36 -8.47
N GLY A 63 -13.98 -2.56 -7.93
CA GLY A 63 -13.51 -3.69 -8.73
C GLY A 63 -14.45 -3.98 -9.89
N SER A 64 -15.77 -3.99 -9.66
CA SER A 64 -16.75 -4.25 -10.72
C SER A 64 -16.74 -3.11 -11.74
N ARG A 65 -16.58 -1.85 -11.30
CA ARG A 65 -16.44 -0.69 -12.18
C ARG A 65 -15.23 -0.78 -13.11
N HIS A 66 -14.10 -1.27 -12.61
CA HIS A 66 -12.85 -1.33 -13.37
C HIS A 66 -12.64 -2.66 -14.13
N CYS A 67 -13.51 -3.66 -13.90
CA CYS A 67 -13.52 -4.90 -14.64
C CYS A 67 -14.29 -4.76 -15.96
N SER A 68 -13.65 -4.15 -16.96
CA SER A 68 -14.20 -4.01 -18.31
C SER A 68 -13.13 -4.34 -19.35
N ARG A 69 -13.33 -5.43 -20.11
CA ARG A 69 -12.40 -5.82 -21.17
C ARG A 69 -12.21 -4.72 -22.19
N GLU A 70 -13.30 -4.13 -22.67
CA GLU A 70 -13.27 -3.05 -23.66
C GLU A 70 -12.47 -1.84 -23.15
N THR A 71 -12.73 -1.40 -21.93
CA THR A 71 -12.03 -0.24 -21.34
C THR A 71 -10.54 -0.54 -21.14
N ILE A 72 -10.19 -1.71 -20.63
CA ILE A 72 -8.80 -2.12 -20.39
C ILE A 72 -8.04 -2.18 -21.72
N GLN A 73 -8.61 -2.80 -22.75
CA GLN A 73 -7.96 -2.94 -24.05
C GLN A 73 -7.84 -1.60 -24.78
N THR A 74 -8.85 -0.71 -24.65
CA THR A 74 -8.81 0.63 -25.26
C THR A 74 -7.81 1.56 -24.59
N GLN A 75 -7.71 1.52 -23.25
CA GLN A 75 -6.76 2.35 -22.50
C GLN A 75 -5.32 1.86 -22.64
N GLN A 76 -5.11 0.60 -23.03
CA GLN A 76 -3.79 -0.02 -23.18
C GLN A 76 -2.92 0.26 -21.93
N THR A 77 -1.70 0.75 -22.13
CA THR A 77 -0.75 1.10 -21.06
C THR A 77 -0.86 2.55 -20.60
N TRP A 78 -2.02 3.21 -20.73
CA TRP A 78 -2.24 4.51 -20.10
C TRP A 78 -2.18 4.36 -18.58
N GLU A 79 -1.35 5.15 -17.90
CA GLU A 79 -1.03 4.93 -16.48
C GLU A 79 -2.21 5.16 -15.54
N GLY A 80 -3.28 5.83 -15.97
CA GLY A 80 -4.51 5.96 -15.18
C GLY A 80 -5.36 4.69 -15.13
N GLY A 81 -5.07 3.70 -16.00
CA GLY A 81 -5.83 2.46 -16.12
C GLY A 81 -5.59 1.46 -15.00
N VAL A 82 -6.49 0.48 -14.89
CA VAL A 82 -6.48 -0.55 -13.84
C VAL A 82 -5.27 -1.49 -13.92
N TRP A 83 -4.56 -1.57 -15.04
CA TRP A 83 -3.38 -2.43 -15.15
C TRP A 83 -2.21 -1.96 -14.28
N TYR A 84 -2.12 -0.64 -14.05
CA TYR A 84 -1.03 -0.02 -13.31
C TYR A 84 -1.05 -0.47 -11.84
N TYR A 85 0.10 -0.52 -11.17
CA TYR A 85 0.23 -1.14 -9.82
C TYR A 85 -0.18 -2.62 -9.76
N ASP A 86 0.08 -3.38 -10.84
CA ASP A 86 -0.17 -4.82 -10.91
C ASP A 86 -1.65 -5.19 -10.75
N GLY A 87 -2.50 -4.67 -11.64
CA GLY A 87 -3.94 -4.86 -11.53
C GLY A 87 -4.42 -6.30 -11.62
N ALA A 88 -3.69 -7.16 -12.33
CA ALA A 88 -3.99 -8.58 -12.36
C ALA A 88 -3.81 -9.22 -10.97
N ARG A 89 -2.74 -8.87 -10.24
CA ARG A 89 -2.55 -9.30 -8.84
C ARG A 89 -3.69 -8.82 -7.94
N ALA A 90 -4.16 -7.58 -8.12
CA ALA A 90 -5.29 -7.06 -7.34
C ALA A 90 -6.55 -7.92 -7.59
N PHE A 91 -6.91 -8.18 -8.85
CA PHE A 91 -8.09 -9.00 -9.17
C PHE A 91 -7.98 -10.46 -8.71
N TYR A 92 -6.80 -11.09 -8.80
CA TYR A 92 -6.61 -12.43 -8.24
C TYR A 92 -6.82 -12.47 -6.72
N GLN A 93 -6.30 -11.48 -5.99
CA GLN A 93 -6.54 -11.42 -4.55
C GLN A 93 -8.01 -11.18 -4.19
N ILE A 94 -8.75 -10.42 -5.00
CA ILE A 94 -10.21 -10.28 -4.83
C ILE A 94 -10.89 -11.63 -5.06
N ALA A 95 -10.48 -12.38 -6.08
CA ALA A 95 -11.00 -13.72 -6.34
C ALA A 95 -10.80 -14.62 -5.12
N ASP A 96 -9.58 -14.67 -4.59
CA ASP A 96 -9.23 -15.52 -3.45
C ASP A 96 -9.94 -15.10 -2.16
N TYR A 97 -10.06 -13.79 -1.92
CA TYR A 97 -10.70 -13.25 -0.73
C TYR A 97 -12.22 -13.44 -0.72
N SER A 98 -12.87 -13.24 -1.87
CA SER A 98 -14.33 -13.31 -2.00
C SER A 98 -14.85 -14.71 -2.33
N GLY A 99 -13.99 -15.60 -2.85
CA GLY A 99 -14.38 -16.88 -3.43
C GLY A 99 -15.10 -16.76 -4.78
N ASP A 100 -15.22 -15.56 -5.35
CA ASP A 100 -15.91 -15.32 -6.61
C ASP A 100 -14.94 -15.35 -7.79
N ARG A 101 -15.02 -16.43 -8.57
CA ARG A 101 -14.11 -16.65 -9.70
C ARG A 101 -14.29 -15.67 -10.86
N ARG A 102 -15.35 -14.85 -10.90
CA ARG A 102 -15.48 -13.81 -11.95
C ARG A 102 -14.32 -12.81 -11.91
N TRP A 103 -13.68 -12.65 -10.76
CA TRP A 103 -12.51 -11.79 -10.63
C TRP A 103 -11.27 -12.36 -11.33
N GLU A 104 -11.16 -13.68 -11.49
CA GLU A 104 -10.09 -14.29 -12.30
C GLU A 104 -10.20 -13.87 -13.77
N GLU A 105 -11.42 -13.69 -14.27
CA GLU A 105 -11.67 -13.19 -15.62
C GLU A 105 -11.26 -11.71 -15.76
N CYS A 106 -11.52 -10.89 -14.73
CA CYS A 106 -11.03 -9.51 -14.67
C CYS A 106 -9.50 -9.45 -14.68
N ALA A 107 -8.83 -10.33 -13.94
CA ALA A 107 -7.38 -10.46 -13.96
C ALA A 107 -6.88 -10.84 -15.37
N ARG A 108 -7.57 -11.79 -16.03
CA ARG A 108 -7.25 -12.22 -17.40
C ARG A 108 -7.30 -11.06 -18.40
N TYR A 109 -8.29 -10.17 -18.32
CA TYR A 109 -8.35 -8.98 -19.18
C TYR A 109 -7.12 -8.07 -19.03
N VAL A 110 -6.64 -7.89 -17.79
CA VAL A 110 -5.43 -7.11 -17.50
C VAL A 110 -4.19 -7.84 -18.03
N ILE A 111 -4.10 -9.16 -17.83
CA ILE A 111 -2.99 -9.98 -18.30
C ILE A 111 -2.88 -9.95 -19.82
N GLU A 112 -4.00 -10.09 -20.55
CA GLU A 112 -4.02 -10.04 -22.02
C GLU A 112 -3.32 -8.78 -22.55
N MET A 113 -3.62 -7.62 -21.94
CA MET A 113 -3.02 -6.34 -22.32
C MET A 113 -1.56 -6.25 -21.85
N TYR A 114 -1.32 -6.37 -20.54
CA TYR A 114 0.01 -6.09 -19.96
C TYR A 114 1.07 -7.10 -20.39
N ARG A 115 0.71 -8.39 -20.52
CA ARG A 115 1.63 -9.41 -21.04
C ARG A 115 2.04 -9.11 -22.47
N SER A 116 1.10 -8.72 -23.33
CA SER A 116 1.40 -8.36 -24.72
C SER A 116 2.38 -7.20 -24.77
N TYR A 117 2.15 -6.16 -23.98
CA TYR A 117 3.09 -5.05 -23.82
C TYR A 117 4.50 -5.50 -23.42
N VAL A 118 4.64 -6.37 -22.41
CA VAL A 118 5.95 -6.88 -21.97
C VAL A 118 6.63 -7.71 -23.06
N LEU A 119 5.91 -8.64 -23.69
CA LEU A 119 6.46 -9.54 -24.70
C LEU A 119 6.88 -8.77 -25.97
N GLU A 120 6.05 -7.85 -26.44
CA GLU A 120 6.33 -7.03 -27.64
C GLU A 120 7.53 -6.10 -27.44
N ASN A 121 7.77 -5.64 -26.20
CA ASN A 121 8.94 -4.85 -25.86
C ASN A 121 10.14 -5.69 -25.38
N GLN A 122 10.07 -7.03 -25.47
CA GLN A 122 11.12 -7.93 -24.98
C GLN A 122 11.56 -7.63 -23.52
N GLY A 123 10.60 -7.28 -22.66
CA GLY A 123 10.85 -6.90 -21.28
C GLY A 123 11.37 -5.47 -21.07
N GLN A 124 11.72 -4.73 -22.12
CA GLN A 124 12.26 -3.35 -22.07
C GLN A 124 11.18 -2.32 -21.71
N VAL A 125 10.63 -2.43 -20.49
CA VAL A 125 9.61 -1.53 -19.94
C VAL A 125 10.25 -0.55 -18.95
N PRO A 126 9.70 0.67 -18.80
CA PRO A 126 10.15 1.62 -17.78
C PRO A 126 10.08 1.03 -16.37
N GLY A 127 11.01 1.44 -15.49
CA GLY A 127 11.19 0.82 -14.17
C GLY A 127 9.95 0.94 -13.28
N TRP A 128 9.19 2.04 -13.41
CA TRP A 128 7.93 2.25 -12.68
C TRP A 128 6.74 1.43 -13.22
N ARG A 129 6.96 0.58 -14.23
CA ARG A 129 5.96 -0.28 -14.88
C ARG A 129 6.30 -1.77 -14.78
N VAL A 130 7.20 -2.16 -13.88
CA VAL A 130 7.61 -3.56 -13.66
C VAL A 130 6.68 -4.23 -12.64
N PHE A 131 5.76 -5.07 -13.13
CA PHE A 131 4.68 -5.69 -12.34
C PHE A 131 4.64 -7.21 -12.55
N PRO A 132 5.47 -7.98 -11.81
CA PRO A 132 5.64 -9.41 -12.09
C PRO A 132 4.58 -10.32 -11.44
N HIS A 133 3.88 -9.90 -10.38
CA HIS A 133 3.10 -10.81 -9.55
C HIS A 133 1.85 -11.31 -10.26
N GLY A 134 1.12 -10.43 -10.94
CA GLY A 134 -0.06 -10.83 -11.71
C GLY A 134 0.28 -11.83 -12.81
N LEU A 135 1.40 -11.62 -13.52
CA LEU A 135 1.88 -12.54 -14.55
C LEU A 135 2.29 -13.90 -13.97
N LEU A 136 3.01 -13.90 -12.84
CA LEU A 136 3.39 -15.11 -12.12
C LEU A 136 2.16 -15.87 -11.65
N GLU A 137 1.18 -15.18 -11.07
CA GLU A 137 -0.05 -15.79 -10.58
C GLU A 137 -0.90 -16.37 -11.71
N HIS A 138 -0.98 -15.67 -12.85
CA HIS A 138 -1.63 -16.19 -14.05
C HIS A 138 -0.93 -17.47 -14.53
N TYR A 139 0.41 -17.52 -14.57
CA TYR A 139 1.13 -18.74 -14.91
C TYR A 139 0.81 -19.89 -13.95
N ARG A 140 0.88 -19.67 -12.63
CA ARG A 140 0.60 -20.71 -11.63
C ARG A 140 -0.80 -21.29 -11.77
N ARG A 141 -1.81 -20.46 -12.09
CA ARG A 141 -3.21 -20.89 -12.21
C ARG A 141 -3.53 -21.60 -13.52
N THR A 142 -2.82 -21.28 -14.60
CA THR A 142 -3.23 -21.68 -15.97
C THR A 142 -2.20 -22.52 -16.71
N GLY A 143 -0.93 -22.51 -16.27
CA GLY A 143 0.20 -23.06 -17.03
C GLY A 143 0.55 -22.25 -18.28
N ASP A 144 0.04 -21.02 -18.44
CA ASP A 144 0.31 -20.22 -19.64
C ASP A 144 1.76 -19.72 -19.68
N GLU A 145 2.57 -20.43 -20.46
CA GLU A 145 4.00 -20.18 -20.68
C GLU A 145 4.30 -18.76 -21.17
N ARG A 146 3.39 -18.07 -21.87
CA ARG A 146 3.63 -16.67 -22.26
C ARG A 146 3.71 -15.75 -21.05
N SER A 147 3.01 -16.09 -19.98
CA SER A 147 3.03 -15.32 -18.72
C SER A 147 4.33 -15.59 -17.97
N ARG A 148 4.79 -16.85 -17.96
CA ARG A 148 6.11 -17.23 -17.47
C ARG A 148 7.21 -16.46 -18.19
N ASP A 149 7.20 -16.47 -19.52
CA ASP A 149 8.18 -15.77 -20.35
C ASP A 149 8.19 -14.26 -20.08
N ALA A 150 7.01 -13.65 -19.91
CA ALA A 150 6.91 -12.23 -19.55
C ALA A 150 7.53 -11.93 -18.18
N VAL A 151 7.35 -12.78 -17.16
CA VAL A 151 8.02 -12.62 -15.85
C VAL A 151 9.54 -12.67 -16.01
N LEU A 152 10.06 -13.65 -16.77
CA LEU A 152 11.49 -13.79 -17.02
C LEU A 152 12.06 -12.58 -17.76
N LEU A 153 11.34 -12.06 -18.76
CA LEU A 153 11.73 -10.87 -19.51
C LEU A 153 11.74 -9.61 -18.63
N LEU A 154 10.79 -9.45 -17.70
CA LEU A 154 10.82 -8.33 -16.76
C LEU A 154 12.08 -8.35 -15.89
N ALA A 155 12.48 -9.52 -15.39
CA ALA A 155 13.68 -9.66 -14.56
C ALA A 155 14.98 -9.41 -15.32
N GLN A 156 15.01 -9.63 -16.63
CA GLN A 156 16.24 -9.54 -17.44
C GLN A 156 16.34 -8.23 -18.24
N GLY A 157 15.20 -7.75 -18.75
CA GLY A 157 15.15 -6.69 -19.75
C GLY A 157 14.57 -5.37 -19.27
N SER A 158 13.91 -5.30 -18.11
CA SER A 158 13.31 -4.04 -17.67
C SER A 158 14.35 -2.98 -17.31
N ALA A 159 13.93 -1.71 -17.29
CA ALA A 159 14.81 -0.64 -16.85
C ALA A 159 15.34 -0.95 -15.44
N PHE A 160 16.66 -0.74 -15.26
CA PHE A 160 17.41 -1.06 -14.05
C PHE A 160 17.59 -2.56 -13.74
N ALA A 161 17.15 -3.48 -14.62
CA ALA A 161 17.41 -4.92 -14.46
C ALA A 161 18.90 -5.27 -14.53
N ALA A 162 19.67 -4.62 -15.41
CA ALA A 162 21.11 -4.87 -15.51
C ALA A 162 21.92 -4.25 -14.35
N SER A 163 21.40 -3.17 -13.75
CA SER A 163 22.06 -2.44 -12.66
C SER A 163 21.53 -2.82 -11.27
N SER A 164 20.54 -3.72 -11.20
CA SER A 164 19.87 -4.13 -9.97
C SER A 164 19.27 -2.96 -9.19
N GLY A 165 18.66 -2.02 -9.89
CA GLY A 165 18.21 -0.75 -9.31
C GLY A 165 19.33 0.29 -9.29
N GLY A 166 19.44 1.06 -8.20
CA GLY A 166 20.54 2.00 -8.00
C GLY A 166 20.65 2.52 -6.56
N PRO A 167 21.81 3.07 -6.17
CA PRO A 167 22.09 3.50 -4.79
C PRO A 167 21.35 4.78 -4.37
N ASP A 168 20.89 5.59 -5.31
CA ASP A 168 20.10 6.80 -5.00
C ASP A 168 18.70 6.42 -4.53
N SER A 169 18.31 6.90 -3.35
CA SER A 169 16.97 6.72 -2.77
C SER A 169 15.82 7.21 -3.66
N ALA A 170 16.10 8.11 -4.62
CA ALA A 170 15.14 8.50 -5.66
C ALA A 170 14.71 7.33 -6.56
N LEU A 171 15.52 6.27 -6.66
CA LEU A 171 15.24 5.03 -7.39
C LEU A 171 14.64 3.92 -6.51
N SER A 172 14.17 4.24 -5.30
CA SER A 172 13.62 3.25 -4.36
C SER A 172 12.46 2.44 -4.93
N ARG A 173 11.53 3.08 -5.67
CA ARG A 173 10.42 2.38 -6.33
C ARG A 173 10.91 1.37 -7.37
N GLU A 174 11.79 1.80 -8.26
CA GLU A 174 12.34 0.97 -9.33
C GLU A 174 13.17 -0.19 -8.74
N THR A 175 13.93 0.08 -7.68
CA THR A 175 14.68 -0.93 -6.91
C THR A 175 13.74 -1.95 -6.25
N ALA A 176 12.65 -1.49 -5.62
CA ALA A 176 11.65 -2.37 -5.04
C ALA A 176 10.97 -3.27 -6.09
N TYR A 177 10.68 -2.73 -7.27
CA TYR A 177 10.05 -3.49 -8.34
C TYR A 177 11.00 -4.52 -8.96
N ILE A 178 12.29 -4.20 -9.13
CA ILE A 178 13.24 -5.18 -9.64
C ILE A 178 13.54 -6.29 -8.64
N ILE A 179 13.57 -6.02 -7.32
CA ILE A 179 13.64 -7.07 -6.29
C ILE A 179 12.49 -8.07 -6.50
N ASN A 180 11.26 -7.58 -6.62
CA ASN A 180 10.10 -8.44 -6.83
C ASN A 180 10.17 -9.20 -8.17
N ALA A 181 10.71 -8.59 -9.23
CA ALA A 181 10.89 -9.26 -10.53
C ALA A 181 11.93 -10.39 -10.44
N TYR A 182 13.07 -10.16 -9.77
CA TYR A 182 14.06 -11.20 -9.52
C TYR A 182 13.50 -12.35 -8.69
N LEU A 183 12.79 -12.05 -7.60
CA LEU A 183 12.14 -13.08 -6.78
C LEU A 183 11.15 -13.91 -7.62
N ALA A 184 10.29 -13.26 -8.41
CA ALA A 184 9.35 -13.93 -9.28
C ALA A 184 10.06 -14.83 -10.32
N ALA A 185 11.14 -14.35 -10.93
CA ALA A 185 11.91 -15.13 -11.90
C ALA A 185 12.69 -16.30 -11.25
N GLN A 186 13.26 -16.13 -10.07
CA GLN A 186 13.90 -17.22 -9.31
C GLN A 186 12.90 -18.33 -8.99
N GLU A 187 11.64 -17.99 -8.69
CA GLU A 187 10.61 -19.00 -8.47
C GLU A 187 10.33 -19.84 -9.71
N LEU A 188 10.48 -19.26 -10.89
CA LEU A 188 10.35 -19.94 -12.18
C LEU A 188 11.65 -20.68 -12.58
N GLY A 189 12.63 -20.74 -11.69
CA GLY A 189 13.91 -21.41 -11.90
C GLY A 189 14.92 -20.62 -12.73
N ALA A 190 14.78 -19.30 -12.84
CA ALA A 190 15.75 -18.47 -13.54
C ALA A 190 17.12 -18.50 -12.82
N PRO A 191 18.21 -18.90 -13.49
CA PRO A 191 19.53 -18.97 -12.86
C PRO A 191 20.21 -17.59 -12.79
N GLY A 192 21.17 -17.44 -11.88
CA GLY A 192 22.10 -16.30 -11.86
C GLY A 192 21.52 -14.99 -11.33
N LEU A 193 20.43 -15.07 -10.57
CA LEU A 193 19.77 -13.89 -9.99
C LEU A 193 20.17 -13.63 -8.54
N GLU A 194 21.00 -14.48 -7.93
CA GLU A 194 21.41 -14.37 -6.53
C GLU A 194 22.17 -13.07 -6.26
N LEU A 195 23.20 -12.78 -7.07
CA LEU A 195 24.01 -11.57 -6.92
C LEU A 195 23.25 -10.29 -7.32
N PRO A 196 22.51 -10.25 -8.45
CA PRO A 196 21.63 -9.11 -8.76
C PRO A 196 20.62 -8.81 -7.65
N LEU A 197 19.99 -9.85 -7.08
CA LEU A 197 19.05 -9.70 -5.98
C LEU A 197 19.72 -9.11 -4.74
N GLU A 198 20.85 -9.67 -4.31
CA GLU A 198 21.59 -9.17 -3.13
C GLU A 198 22.05 -7.72 -3.31
N THR A 199 22.41 -7.34 -4.54
CA THR A 199 22.78 -5.95 -4.89
C THR A 199 21.57 -5.02 -4.74
N ALA A 200 20.42 -5.40 -5.30
CA ALA A 200 19.19 -4.61 -5.19
C ALA A 200 18.72 -4.48 -3.73
N VAL A 201 18.82 -5.56 -2.94
CA VAL A 201 18.51 -5.56 -1.51
C VAL A 201 19.45 -4.64 -0.74
N SER A 202 20.73 -4.66 -1.05
CA SER A 202 21.72 -3.75 -0.46
C SER A 202 21.39 -2.28 -0.73
N TYR A 203 20.93 -1.95 -1.95
CA TYR A 203 20.44 -0.60 -2.27
C TYR A 203 19.18 -0.25 -1.49
N ALA A 204 18.17 -1.12 -1.45
CA ALA A 204 16.93 -0.89 -0.70
C ALA A 204 17.19 -0.63 0.79
N LEU A 205 18.06 -1.42 1.42
CA LEU A 205 18.50 -1.18 2.80
C LEU A 205 19.28 0.13 2.94
N GLY A 206 20.08 0.49 1.93
CA GLY A 206 20.76 1.78 1.84
C GLY A 206 19.81 2.98 1.73
N HIS A 207 18.72 2.85 0.97
CA HIS A 207 17.69 3.89 0.85
C HIS A 207 17.01 4.15 2.19
N ILE A 208 16.67 3.09 2.94
CA ILE A 208 16.11 3.20 4.29
C ILE A 208 17.04 3.99 5.21
N ARG A 209 18.33 3.64 5.23
CA ARG A 209 19.33 4.40 6.01
C ARG A 209 19.41 5.85 5.56
N ALA A 210 19.42 6.10 4.25
CA ALA A 210 19.53 7.46 3.72
C ALA A 210 18.34 8.35 4.12
N TRP A 211 17.12 7.80 4.21
CA TRP A 211 15.95 8.54 4.73
C TRP A 211 16.09 8.83 6.22
N ILE A 212 16.47 7.82 7.02
CA ILE A 212 16.58 7.94 8.48
C ILE A 212 17.70 8.90 8.89
N ASP A 213 18.88 8.75 8.29
CA ASP A 213 20.06 9.56 8.59
C ASP A 213 19.97 10.97 7.99
N GLY A 214 18.91 11.25 7.23
CA GLY A 214 18.68 12.54 6.59
C GLY A 214 19.66 12.85 5.45
N THR A 215 20.33 11.85 4.87
CA THR A 215 21.22 12.06 3.71
C THR A 215 20.46 12.11 2.40
N ALA A 216 19.24 11.55 2.34
CA ALA A 216 18.33 11.72 1.23
C ALA A 216 17.76 13.15 1.18
N ALA A 217 17.59 13.71 -0.02
CA ALA A 217 16.99 15.04 -0.19
C ALA A 217 15.49 15.04 0.12
N SER A 218 14.81 13.93 -0.14
CA SER A 218 13.40 13.72 0.14
C SER A 218 13.08 12.23 0.26
N ALA A 219 11.91 11.92 0.82
CA ALA A 219 11.34 10.59 0.87
C ALA A 219 9.87 10.66 0.50
N LYS A 220 9.38 9.74 -0.32
CA LYS A 220 7.93 9.62 -0.58
C LYS A 220 7.40 8.48 0.28
N PRO A 221 6.52 8.73 1.28
CA PRO A 221 6.02 7.70 2.19
C PRO A 221 5.57 6.40 1.50
N PHE A 222 4.88 6.53 0.37
CA PHE A 222 4.43 5.36 -0.39
C PHE A 222 5.56 4.57 -1.05
N MET A 223 6.67 5.22 -1.45
CA MET A 223 7.84 4.54 -1.99
C MET A 223 8.61 3.79 -0.90
N ILE A 224 8.60 4.29 0.33
CA ILE A 224 9.06 3.53 1.50
C ILE A 224 8.21 2.27 1.61
N GLY A 225 6.88 2.41 1.59
CA GLY A 225 5.95 1.28 1.60
C GLY A 225 6.22 0.21 0.53
N LEU A 226 6.48 0.62 -0.72
CA LEU A 226 6.88 -0.30 -1.81
C LEU A 226 8.23 -0.99 -1.54
N THR A 227 9.19 -0.25 -0.99
CA THR A 227 10.50 -0.80 -0.58
C THR A 227 10.33 -1.85 0.51
N LEU A 228 9.47 -1.58 1.50
CA LEU A 228 9.15 -2.52 2.56
C LEU A 228 8.42 -3.75 2.04
N GLU A 229 7.48 -3.61 1.10
CA GLU A 229 6.83 -4.75 0.43
C GLU A 229 7.87 -5.70 -0.18
N ALA A 230 8.83 -5.16 -0.95
CA ALA A 230 9.86 -5.94 -1.61
C ALA A 230 10.76 -6.68 -0.61
N LEU A 231 11.18 -6.01 0.47
CA LEU A 231 11.99 -6.62 1.53
C LEU A 231 11.20 -7.67 2.33
N ILE A 232 9.92 -7.43 2.61
CA ILE A 232 9.06 -8.39 3.29
C ILE A 232 8.85 -9.64 2.42
N ASN A 233 8.66 -9.47 1.11
CA ASN A 233 8.60 -10.59 0.16
C ASN A 233 9.91 -11.39 0.12
N LEU A 234 11.06 -10.71 0.13
CA LEU A 234 12.37 -11.35 0.26
C LEU A 234 12.46 -12.16 1.56
N HIS A 235 12.12 -11.56 2.70
CA HIS A 235 12.19 -12.22 4.00
C HIS A 235 11.29 -13.46 4.05
N GLY A 236 10.06 -13.37 3.51
CA GLY A 236 9.15 -14.51 3.44
C GLY A 236 9.71 -15.71 2.65
N ARG A 237 10.65 -15.48 1.73
CA ARG A 237 11.28 -16.53 0.91
C ARG A 237 12.61 -17.04 1.46
N THR A 238 13.40 -16.14 2.04
CA THR A 238 14.81 -16.41 2.37
C THR A 238 15.08 -16.43 3.87
N GLY A 239 14.17 -15.87 4.67
CA GLY A 239 14.40 -15.62 6.09
C GLY A 239 15.45 -14.54 6.37
N ASP A 240 15.75 -13.65 5.40
CA ASP A 240 16.81 -12.64 5.55
C ASP A 240 16.69 -11.86 6.88
N PRO A 241 17.66 -12.02 7.81
CA PRO A 241 17.55 -11.48 9.16
C PRO A 241 17.68 -9.96 9.21
N ARG A 242 18.11 -9.30 8.13
CA ARG A 242 18.26 -7.84 8.07
C ARG A 242 16.91 -7.13 7.95
N VAL A 243 15.89 -7.83 7.45
CA VAL A 243 14.60 -7.22 7.07
C VAL A 243 13.76 -6.76 8.26
N PRO A 244 13.54 -7.57 9.33
CA PRO A 244 12.67 -7.15 10.44
C PRO A 244 13.09 -5.82 11.07
N ASP A 245 14.38 -5.64 11.34
CA ASP A 245 14.90 -4.41 11.94
C ASP A 245 14.83 -3.24 10.96
N ALA A 246 15.16 -3.44 9.69
CA ALA A 246 15.05 -2.40 8.67
C ALA A 246 13.59 -1.90 8.51
N VAL A 247 12.63 -2.82 8.51
CA VAL A 247 11.19 -2.49 8.47
C VAL A 247 10.79 -1.70 9.71
N ARG A 248 11.19 -2.15 10.91
CA ARG A 248 10.90 -1.44 12.17
C ARG A 248 11.45 -0.01 12.15
N SER A 249 12.73 0.16 11.80
CA SER A 249 13.36 1.47 11.75
C SER A 249 12.70 2.41 10.73
N ALA A 250 12.38 1.90 9.54
CA ALA A 250 11.69 2.69 8.51
C ALA A 250 10.29 3.14 8.95
N LEU A 251 9.50 2.23 9.55
CA LEU A 251 8.14 2.54 10.00
C LEU A 251 8.11 3.51 11.18
N ASN A 252 9.03 3.36 12.13
CA ASN A 252 9.16 4.29 13.25
C ASN A 252 9.53 5.69 12.74
N TRP A 253 10.57 5.79 11.92
CA TRP A 253 10.97 7.07 11.32
C TRP A 253 9.85 7.71 10.51
N LEU A 254 9.14 6.93 9.68
CA LEU A 254 8.05 7.42 8.85
C LEU A 254 6.90 7.95 9.71
N TRP A 255 6.54 7.23 10.77
CA TRP A 255 5.53 7.67 11.72
C TRP A 255 5.92 8.98 12.40
N ASP A 256 7.13 9.04 12.97
CA ASP A 256 7.59 10.18 13.76
C ASP A 256 7.80 11.44 12.90
N THR A 257 8.19 11.26 11.62
CA THR A 257 8.53 12.37 10.72
C THR A 257 7.35 12.85 9.88
N GLY A 258 6.45 11.95 9.49
CA GLY A 258 5.49 12.22 8.41
C GLY A 258 4.04 11.97 8.74
N HIS A 259 3.70 11.38 9.89
CA HIS A 259 2.30 11.06 10.17
C HIS A 259 1.48 12.32 10.43
N LEU A 260 0.46 12.54 9.58
CA LEU A 260 -0.55 13.56 9.73
C LEU A 260 -1.71 12.97 10.52
N ALA A 261 -1.82 13.36 11.80
CA ALA A 261 -2.88 12.90 12.69
C ALA A 261 -4.28 13.19 12.13
N ALA A 262 -4.45 14.35 11.50
CA ALA A 262 -5.66 14.66 10.76
C ALA A 262 -5.75 13.79 9.50
N GLY A 263 -6.74 12.89 9.45
CA GLY A 263 -6.96 12.00 8.32
C GLY A 263 -6.12 10.72 8.32
N HIS A 264 -5.34 10.47 9.39
CA HIS A 264 -4.51 9.27 9.57
C HIS A 264 -3.67 8.93 8.34
N THR A 265 -2.93 9.91 7.82
CA THR A 265 -2.29 9.82 6.50
C THR A 265 -0.86 10.36 6.55
N PHE A 266 -0.18 10.29 5.41
CA PHE A 266 1.14 10.86 5.22
C PHE A 266 1.08 11.91 4.09
N PRO A 267 1.98 12.89 4.06
CA PRO A 267 2.09 13.76 2.91
C PRO A 267 2.58 12.98 1.69
N PHE A 268 2.38 13.55 0.51
CA PHE A 268 2.88 12.95 -0.73
C PHE A 268 4.43 12.82 -0.74
N ILE A 269 5.11 13.77 -0.12
CA ILE A 269 6.57 13.83 -0.03
C ILE A 269 7.00 14.42 1.32
N LEU A 270 8.07 13.89 1.88
CA LEU A 270 8.81 14.44 3.02
C LEU A 270 10.09 15.04 2.48
N CYS A 271 10.41 16.28 2.85
CA CYS A 271 11.55 17.00 2.31
C CYS A 271 12.54 17.36 3.41
N ARG A 272 13.82 17.17 3.11
CA ARG A 272 14.87 17.63 4.00
C ARG A 272 14.88 19.15 4.07
N GLU A 273 15.20 19.69 5.25
CA GLU A 273 15.39 21.12 5.44
C GLU A 273 16.36 21.69 4.40
N GLY A 274 15.98 22.81 3.80
CA GLY A 274 16.77 23.51 2.78
C GLY A 274 16.61 22.99 1.35
N VAL A 275 15.95 21.83 1.14
CA VAL A 275 15.64 21.35 -0.21
C VAL A 275 14.49 22.16 -0.80
N ARG A 276 14.70 22.76 -1.98
CA ARG A 276 13.76 23.67 -2.64
C ARG A 276 13.30 23.19 -4.02
N SER A 277 13.17 21.88 -4.21
CA SER A 277 12.55 21.36 -5.43
C SER A 277 11.10 21.83 -5.55
N GLU A 278 10.56 21.89 -6.76
CA GLU A 278 9.16 22.25 -6.98
C GLU A 278 8.21 21.32 -6.22
N GLU A 279 8.50 20.03 -6.24
CA GLU A 279 7.73 19.01 -5.54
C GLU A 279 7.73 19.24 -4.03
N CYS A 280 8.88 19.56 -3.43
CA CYS A 280 8.96 19.90 -2.01
C CYS A 280 8.15 21.16 -1.67
N ARG A 281 8.21 22.19 -2.51
CA ARG A 281 7.46 23.44 -2.25
C ARG A 281 5.95 23.28 -2.33
N THR A 282 5.47 22.34 -3.12
CA THR A 282 4.04 22.22 -3.45
C THR A 282 3.35 21.06 -2.77
N LEU A 283 4.07 19.99 -2.43
CA LEU A 283 3.47 18.72 -1.99
C LEU A 283 3.92 18.26 -0.59
N GLN A 284 4.86 18.95 0.07
CA GLN A 284 5.38 18.50 1.37
C GLN A 284 4.33 18.44 2.49
N ASP A 285 3.27 19.23 2.37
CA ASP A 285 2.14 19.26 3.31
C ASP A 285 0.85 18.69 2.69
N SER A 286 0.94 18.11 1.49
CA SER A 286 -0.23 17.61 0.75
C SER A 286 -0.61 16.20 1.23
N PRO A 287 -1.72 16.02 1.96
CA PRO A 287 -2.11 14.71 2.47
C PRO A 287 -2.43 13.75 1.32
N ALA A 288 -1.95 12.50 1.40
CA ALA A 288 -2.09 11.53 0.31
C ALA A 288 -2.72 10.20 0.78
N PRO A 289 -3.96 10.21 1.31
CA PRO A 289 -4.61 9.01 1.85
C PRO A 289 -4.76 7.88 0.84
N ASP A 290 -4.92 8.18 -0.45
CA ASP A 290 -4.94 7.19 -1.53
C ASP A 290 -3.75 6.23 -1.54
N LEU A 291 -2.61 6.67 -0.98
CA LEU A 291 -1.35 5.92 -0.97
C LEU A 291 -1.13 5.14 0.32
N ASN A 292 -1.96 5.32 1.35
CA ASN A 292 -1.78 4.69 2.66
C ASN A 292 -1.77 3.16 2.58
N LEU A 293 -2.56 2.57 1.69
CA LEU A 293 -2.61 1.11 1.53
C LEU A 293 -1.37 0.54 0.82
N LEU A 294 -0.46 1.40 0.33
CA LEU A 294 0.91 1.01 -0.01
C LEU A 294 1.85 0.95 1.20
N ILE A 295 1.38 1.28 2.41
CA ILE A 295 2.21 1.40 3.63
C ILE A 295 1.64 0.52 4.74
N ALA A 296 0.32 0.58 4.97
CA ALA A 296 -0.36 -0.10 6.07
C ALA A 296 0.02 -1.59 6.23
N PRO A 297 0.14 -2.41 5.16
CA PRO A 297 0.51 -3.82 5.32
C PRO A 297 1.85 -4.04 6.04
N ALA A 298 2.84 -3.14 5.88
CA ALA A 298 4.12 -3.28 6.57
C ALA A 298 3.99 -3.15 8.10
N PHE A 299 3.11 -2.27 8.60
CA PHE A 299 2.78 -2.17 10.03
C PHE A 299 2.15 -3.47 10.55
N ALA A 300 1.19 -4.02 9.80
CA ALA A 300 0.54 -5.28 10.16
C ALA A 300 1.54 -6.45 10.15
N TRP A 301 2.45 -6.50 9.18
CA TRP A 301 3.52 -7.49 9.13
C TRP A 301 4.43 -7.41 10.35
N LEU A 302 4.88 -6.20 10.72
CA LEU A 302 5.76 -5.99 11.86
C LEU A 302 5.12 -6.46 13.17
N HIS A 303 3.84 -6.12 13.38
CA HIS A 303 3.06 -6.67 14.48
C HIS A 303 3.01 -8.20 14.42
N PHE A 304 2.71 -8.77 13.25
CA PHE A 304 2.58 -10.22 13.08
C PHE A 304 3.86 -10.99 13.42
N VAL A 305 5.03 -10.51 13.01
CA VAL A 305 6.32 -11.20 13.24
C VAL A 305 6.95 -10.92 14.60
N SER A 306 6.60 -9.81 15.26
CA SER A 306 7.26 -9.40 16.52
C SER A 306 6.34 -9.25 17.73
N GLY A 307 5.02 -9.25 17.54
CA GLY A 307 4.05 -8.95 18.60
C GLY A 307 3.99 -7.47 19.00
N ASP A 308 4.58 -6.56 18.20
CA ASP A 308 4.58 -5.13 18.47
C ASP A 308 3.16 -4.54 18.34
N GLU A 309 2.52 -4.27 19.48
CA GLU A 309 1.18 -3.69 19.56
C GLU A 309 1.14 -2.22 19.10
N GLU A 310 2.23 -1.48 19.25
CA GLU A 310 2.28 -0.10 18.77
C GLU A 310 2.20 -0.07 17.23
N SER A 311 2.92 -0.97 16.57
CA SER A 311 2.81 -1.17 15.13
C SER A 311 1.38 -1.55 14.69
N ALA A 312 0.66 -2.38 15.47
CA ALA A 312 -0.73 -2.70 15.17
C ALA A 312 -1.64 -1.46 15.24
N VAL A 313 -1.52 -0.65 16.29
CA VAL A 313 -2.31 0.57 16.46
C VAL A 313 -2.01 1.59 15.36
N ARG A 314 -0.73 1.80 15.04
CA ARG A 314 -0.30 2.68 13.95
C ARG A 314 -0.82 2.18 12.59
N GLY A 315 -0.71 0.87 12.34
CA GLY A 315 -1.24 0.22 11.15
C GLY A 315 -2.75 0.40 10.99
N ASP A 316 -3.52 0.22 12.08
CA ASP A 316 -4.99 0.35 12.06
C ASP A 316 -5.41 1.78 11.68
N ARG A 317 -4.69 2.80 12.17
CA ARG A 317 -4.92 4.21 11.79
C ARG A 317 -4.61 4.46 10.32
N VAL A 318 -3.44 4.04 9.83
CA VAL A 318 -3.04 4.25 8.43
C VAL A 318 -4.00 3.54 7.48
N PHE A 319 -4.39 2.31 7.81
CA PHE A 319 -5.38 1.56 7.05
C PHE A 319 -6.72 2.29 7.01
N GLU A 320 -7.22 2.76 8.16
CA GLU A 320 -8.46 3.54 8.26
C GLU A 320 -8.42 4.80 7.40
N GLY A 321 -7.34 5.59 7.49
CA GLY A 321 -7.16 6.80 6.66
C GLY A 321 -7.11 6.47 5.17
N GLY A 322 -6.50 5.33 4.80
CA GLY A 322 -6.44 4.86 3.42
C GLY A 322 -7.77 4.38 2.87
N VAL A 323 -8.63 3.82 3.71
CA VAL A 323 -9.95 3.36 3.28
C VAL A 323 -10.95 4.51 3.17
N PHE A 324 -11.00 5.38 4.17
CA PHE A 324 -11.97 6.47 4.21
C PHE A 324 -11.57 7.67 3.37
N GLY A 325 -10.27 7.91 3.18
CA GLY A 325 -9.76 9.04 2.43
C GLY A 325 -9.49 8.76 0.95
N ALA A 326 -9.62 7.52 0.47
CA ALA A 326 -9.26 7.18 -0.90
C ALA A 326 -10.34 7.52 -1.95
N ASP A 327 -9.92 8.08 -3.08
CA ASP A 327 -10.68 8.18 -4.32
C ASP A 327 -10.33 7.02 -5.26
N LEU A 328 -11.21 6.03 -5.33
CA LEU A 328 -11.01 4.82 -6.15
C LEU A 328 -11.60 4.94 -7.58
N SER A 329 -11.98 6.15 -8.01
CA SER A 329 -12.64 6.37 -9.29
C SER A 329 -11.75 6.12 -10.51
N ALA A 330 -10.42 6.24 -10.37
CA ALA A 330 -9.44 5.86 -11.38
C ALA A 330 -8.94 4.43 -11.15
N GLY A 331 -8.73 3.68 -12.24
CA GLY A 331 -8.26 2.29 -12.18
C GLY A 331 -6.92 2.16 -11.45
N LYS A 332 -5.99 3.09 -11.71
CA LYS A 332 -4.70 3.17 -11.00
C LYS A 332 -4.87 3.29 -9.48
N ARG A 333 -5.76 4.17 -9.01
CA ARG A 333 -5.96 4.39 -7.57
C ARG A 333 -6.63 3.19 -6.92
N PHE A 334 -7.54 2.53 -7.64
CA PHE A 334 -8.11 1.26 -7.21
C PHE A 334 -7.02 0.20 -7.01
N THR A 335 -6.22 -0.11 -8.00
CA THR A 335 -5.21 -1.19 -7.88
C THR A 335 -4.06 -0.83 -6.96
N GLN A 336 -3.69 0.44 -6.87
CA GLN A 336 -2.79 0.94 -5.83
C GLN A 336 -3.27 0.57 -4.42
N ASN A 337 -4.58 0.66 -4.17
CA ASN A 337 -5.16 0.34 -2.87
C ASN A 337 -5.28 -1.17 -2.61
N TYR A 338 -5.51 -1.97 -3.65
CA TYR A 338 -5.78 -3.40 -3.51
C TYR A 338 -4.61 -4.33 -3.87
N ARG A 339 -3.48 -3.82 -4.38
CA ARG A 339 -2.36 -4.69 -4.80
C ARG A 339 -1.79 -5.55 -3.68
N TRP A 340 -1.86 -5.12 -2.43
CA TRP A 340 -1.34 -5.90 -1.29
C TRP A 340 -2.01 -5.56 0.06
N SER A 341 -3.13 -4.83 0.05
CA SER A 341 -3.88 -4.55 1.30
C SER A 341 -4.59 -5.78 1.86
N PHE A 342 -4.72 -6.86 1.10
CA PHE A 342 -5.16 -8.15 1.63
C PHE A 342 -4.19 -8.70 2.68
N ASP A 343 -2.89 -8.44 2.52
CA ASP A 343 -1.87 -8.87 3.48
C ASP A 343 -2.01 -8.17 4.82
N TYR A 344 -2.48 -6.92 4.81
CA TYR A 344 -2.85 -6.21 6.03
C TYR A 344 -3.85 -7.02 6.86
N LEU A 345 -4.97 -7.43 6.25
CA LEU A 345 -6.02 -8.19 6.93
C LEU A 345 -5.51 -9.56 7.38
N ARG A 346 -4.75 -10.24 6.52
CA ARG A 346 -4.14 -11.54 6.82
C ARG A 346 -3.27 -11.48 8.08
N TRP A 347 -2.34 -10.53 8.13
CA TRP A 347 -1.43 -10.36 9.26
C TRP A 347 -2.10 -9.85 10.52
N ARG A 348 -3.07 -8.93 10.41
CA ARG A 348 -3.87 -8.49 11.57
C ARG A 348 -4.71 -9.63 12.16
N ALA A 349 -5.17 -10.56 11.33
CA ALA A 349 -5.88 -11.76 11.79
C ALA A 349 -4.95 -12.86 12.32
N GLY A 350 -3.61 -12.70 12.23
CA GLY A 350 -2.66 -13.72 12.67
C GLY A 350 -2.56 -14.93 11.74
N ILE A 351 -2.88 -14.76 10.44
CA ILE A 351 -2.97 -15.83 9.45
C ILE A 351 -1.80 -15.73 8.47
N THR A 352 -1.27 -16.87 8.00
CA THR A 352 -0.18 -16.92 7.01
C THR A 352 -0.66 -17.07 5.57
N SER A 353 -1.90 -17.52 5.32
CA SER A 353 -2.53 -17.56 3.99
C SER A 353 -4.05 -17.70 4.08
N PHE A 354 -4.82 -17.09 3.17
CA PHE A 354 -6.24 -17.39 2.99
C PHE A 354 -6.38 -18.66 2.14
N VAL A 355 -6.23 -19.85 2.73
CA VAL A 355 -6.59 -21.08 2.01
C VAL A 355 -8.09 -21.32 2.17
N GLN A 356 -8.84 -21.16 1.08
CA GLN A 356 -10.16 -21.76 0.96
C GLN A 356 -9.98 -23.28 0.88
N GLN A 357 -10.34 -24.00 1.94
CA GLN A 357 -10.65 -25.42 1.77
C GLN A 357 -12.00 -25.53 1.05
N PRO A 358 -12.12 -26.33 -0.03
CA PRO A 358 -13.43 -26.61 -0.61
C PRO A 358 -14.26 -27.39 0.41
N GLY A 359 -15.31 -26.75 0.96
CA GLY A 359 -16.36 -27.43 1.71
C GLY A 359 -16.24 -27.46 3.24
N ALA A 360 -15.35 -26.70 3.87
CA ALA A 360 -15.31 -26.57 5.33
C ALA A 360 -15.49 -25.10 5.75
N ALA A 361 -16.36 -24.86 6.73
CA ALA A 361 -16.46 -23.57 7.41
C ALA A 361 -15.06 -23.12 7.87
N ALA A 362 -14.79 -21.81 7.71
CA ALA A 362 -13.48 -21.19 7.90
C ALA A 362 -12.74 -21.68 9.15
N ASN A 363 -11.82 -22.62 8.98
CA ASN A 363 -10.85 -22.98 10.01
C ASN A 363 -9.59 -22.16 9.78
N VAL A 364 -9.41 -21.16 10.64
CA VAL A 364 -8.25 -20.27 10.70
C VAL A 364 -7.06 -21.07 11.22
N GLN A 365 -6.04 -21.26 10.38
CA GLN A 365 -4.78 -21.86 10.83
C GLN A 365 -3.87 -20.74 11.38
N LEU A 366 -3.93 -20.53 12.69
CA LEU A 366 -3.05 -19.63 13.42
C LEU A 366 -1.64 -20.22 13.43
N ALA A 367 -0.72 -19.63 12.68
CA ALA A 367 0.69 -19.95 12.75
C ALA A 367 1.47 -18.66 12.99
N ARG A 368 1.73 -18.32 14.26
CA ARG A 368 2.75 -17.33 14.60
C ARG A 368 4.12 -18.01 14.49
N PRO A 369 5.04 -17.56 13.63
CA PRO A 369 6.40 -18.07 13.66
C PRO A 369 7.06 -17.69 15.00
N SER A 370 7.53 -18.70 15.72
CA SER A 370 8.32 -18.52 16.95
C SER A 370 9.69 -17.92 16.58
N MET A 371 9.88 -16.63 16.85
CA MET A 371 11.21 -16.05 16.98
C MET A 371 11.75 -16.32 18.39
N SER A 372 12.14 -17.58 18.62
CA SER A 372 13.03 -17.93 19.74
C SER A 372 14.24 -18.65 19.14
N GLY A 373 15.40 -17.97 19.14
CA GLY A 373 16.55 -18.45 18.39
C GLY A 373 17.85 -17.69 18.66
N ARG A 374 18.18 -17.51 19.95
CA ARG A 374 19.47 -17.11 20.54
C ARG A 374 19.99 -15.70 20.31
#